data_AF-A0A246BCJ5-F1
#
_entry.id   AF-A0A246BCJ5-F1
#
_cell.length_a   1.000
_cell.length_b   1.000
_cell.length_c   1.000
_cell.angle_alpha   90.00
_cell.angle_beta   90.00
_cell.angle_gamma   90.00
#
_symmetry.space_group_name_H-M   'P 1'
#
loop_
_entity.id
_entity.type
_entity.pdbx_description
1 polymer ?
#
loop_
_entity_poly.entity_id
_entity_poly.type
_entity_poly.pdbx_seq_one_letter_code
_entity_poly.pdbx_strand_id
1 'polypeptide(L)'
;MIMKKTILILCSILMLSCSKKEGEIINTQSDSAKIIDSINAVRSQINDSIKLKNSQNRFADLSGNHQLKFSSDAISSLIGTAKFEKTGRDEYSVSGKAGSGKNTLTIEGKISRVSDKHLNFEGKITQNIQGEKYTRTKKTTFLDEGKGKFWRLQDKVNSSGFVDYIDIYF
;
A
#
# COMPACT_ATOMS: atom_id res chain seq x y z
N MET A 1 35.41 -80.83 69.63
CA MET A 1 34.96 -79.53 69.08
C MET A 1 33.46 -79.61 68.84
N ILE A 2 32.68 -79.28 69.86
CA ILE A 2 31.73 -78.14 69.95
C ILE A 2 30.34 -78.42 69.34
N MET A 3 29.38 -78.49 70.27
CA MET A 3 27.92 -78.36 70.16
C MET A 3 27.42 -77.42 69.04
N LYS A 4 26.35 -77.81 68.35
CA LYS A 4 25.47 -76.87 67.64
C LYS A 4 24.17 -76.69 68.42
N LYS A 5 23.93 -75.46 68.87
CA LYS A 5 22.70 -74.98 69.51
C LYS A 5 21.70 -74.51 68.44
N THR A 6 20.43 -74.72 68.74
CA THR A 6 19.23 -74.12 68.12
C THR A 6 19.14 -72.62 68.39
N ILE A 7 18.73 -71.82 67.39
CA ILE A 7 18.13 -70.48 67.55
C ILE A 7 17.06 -70.23 66.47
N LEU A 8 15.90 -69.76 66.94
CA LEU A 8 14.66 -69.31 66.30
C LEU A 8 14.80 -67.87 65.73
N ILE A 9 13.91 -67.41 64.82
CA ILE A 9 13.44 -66.00 64.56
C ILE A 9 12.91 -65.96 63.09
N LEU A 10 11.60 -65.91 62.79
CA LEU A 10 10.55 -64.87 62.93
C LEU A 10 10.50 -63.83 61.78
N CYS A 11 9.36 -63.83 61.08
CA CYS A 11 8.62 -62.77 60.35
C CYS A 11 9.36 -61.78 59.43
N SER A 12 8.88 -61.61 58.19
CA SER A 12 7.82 -60.63 57.86
C SER A 12 7.59 -60.49 56.35
N ILE A 13 6.31 -60.38 56.01
CA ILE A 13 5.74 -60.09 54.69
C ILE A 13 6.09 -58.64 54.30
N LEU A 14 6.51 -58.41 53.06
CA LEU A 14 6.33 -57.11 52.39
C LEU A 14 5.69 -57.32 51.02
N MET A 15 4.46 -56.83 50.96
CA MET A 15 3.58 -56.79 49.80
C MET A 15 4.18 -55.88 48.72
N LEU A 16 4.26 -56.39 47.49
CA LEU A 16 4.51 -55.59 46.30
C LEU A 16 3.27 -54.71 46.04
N SER A 17 3.28 -53.47 46.53
CA SER A 17 2.29 -52.47 46.17
C SER A 17 2.73 -51.77 44.87
N CYS A 18 2.07 -52.09 43.77
CA CYS A 18 2.10 -51.31 42.52
C CYS A 18 1.45 -49.94 42.78
N SER A 19 2.25 -48.90 42.93
CA SER A 19 1.76 -47.53 42.80
C SER A 19 1.42 -47.26 41.34
N LYS A 20 0.12 -47.14 41.05
CA LYS A 20 -0.38 -46.57 39.79
C LYS A 20 0.15 -45.14 39.69
N LYS A 21 0.89 -44.84 38.62
CA LYS A 21 1.26 -43.47 38.26
C LYS A 21 -0.03 -42.70 37.97
N GLU A 22 -0.25 -41.66 38.75
CA GLU A 22 -1.30 -40.66 38.58
C GLU A 22 -1.16 -40.02 37.20
N GLY A 23 -2.25 -40.03 36.43
CA GLY A 23 -2.31 -39.40 35.12
C GLY A 23 -2.23 -37.89 35.29
N GLU A 24 -1.20 -37.31 34.71
CA GLU A 24 -1.04 -35.87 34.52
C GLU A 24 -2.28 -35.34 33.77
N ILE A 25 -3.06 -34.48 34.42
CA ILE A 25 -4.11 -33.72 33.75
C ILE A 25 -3.40 -32.71 32.84
N ILE A 26 -3.20 -33.11 31.58
CA ILE A 26 -2.61 -32.25 30.56
C ILE A 26 -3.53 -31.04 30.41
N ASN A 27 -3.00 -29.86 30.76
CA ASN A 27 -3.60 -28.55 30.63
C ASN A 27 -3.68 -28.12 29.15
N THR A 28 -4.39 -28.92 28.34
CA THR A 28 -4.48 -28.84 26.88
C THR A 28 -5.02 -27.49 26.37
N GLN A 29 -5.81 -26.79 27.19
CA GLN A 29 -6.42 -25.52 26.82
C GLN A 29 -5.45 -24.32 26.91
N SER A 30 -4.55 -24.30 27.91
CA SER A 30 -3.56 -23.24 28.12
C SER A 30 -2.46 -23.25 27.05
N ASP A 31 -1.99 -24.45 26.68
CA ASP A 31 -0.95 -24.60 25.65
C ASP A 31 -1.50 -24.32 24.25
N SER A 32 -2.76 -24.68 23.98
CA SER A 32 -3.45 -24.30 22.74
C SER A 32 -3.56 -22.78 22.58
N ALA A 33 -3.87 -22.04 23.65
CA ALA A 33 -3.93 -20.58 23.61
C ALA A 33 -2.55 -19.95 23.31
N LYS A 34 -1.48 -20.42 23.96
CA LYS A 34 -0.11 -19.94 23.69
C LYS A 34 0.33 -20.19 22.25
N ILE A 35 -0.05 -21.34 21.68
CA ILE A 35 0.23 -21.67 20.28
C ILE A 35 -0.52 -20.72 19.35
N ILE A 36 -1.81 -20.47 19.60
CA ILE A 36 -2.63 -19.54 18.82
C ILE A 36 -2.05 -18.12 18.89
N ASP A 37 -1.67 -17.66 20.08
CA ASP A 37 -1.09 -16.33 20.28
C ASP A 37 0.24 -16.20 19.54
N SER A 38 1.09 -17.23 19.58
CA SER A 38 2.35 -17.27 18.84
C SER A 38 2.12 -17.19 17.33
N ILE A 39 1.14 -17.93 16.80
CA ILE A 39 0.78 -17.89 15.37
C ILE A 39 0.25 -16.52 14.98
N ASN A 40 -0.60 -15.91 15.81
CA ASN A 40 -1.16 -14.59 15.53
C ASN A 40 -0.08 -13.49 15.58
N ALA A 41 0.88 -13.59 16.51
CA ALA A 41 2.02 -12.69 16.56
C ALA A 41 2.86 -12.75 15.27
N VAL A 42 3.19 -13.95 14.79
CA VAL A 42 3.91 -14.14 13.51
C VAL A 42 3.10 -13.59 12.33
N ARG A 43 1.79 -13.85 12.28
CA ARG A 43 0.91 -13.28 11.23
C ARG A 43 0.90 -11.76 11.24
N SER A 44 0.85 -11.14 12.41
CA SER A 44 0.94 -9.68 12.53
C SER A 44 2.26 -9.16 11.96
N GLN A 45 3.39 -9.77 12.34
CA GLN A 45 4.71 -9.36 11.85
C GLN A 45 4.83 -9.46 10.31
N ILE A 46 4.29 -10.53 9.72
CA ILE A 46 4.26 -10.69 8.26
C ILE A 46 3.40 -9.61 7.61
N ASN A 47 2.21 -9.35 8.15
CA ASN A 47 1.30 -8.33 7.63
C ASN A 47 1.93 -6.92 7.73
N ASP A 48 2.60 -6.62 8.84
CA ASP A 48 3.30 -5.37 9.05
C ASP A 48 4.45 -5.20 8.05
N SER A 49 5.21 -6.27 7.79
CA SER A 49 6.28 -6.28 6.80
C SER A 49 5.75 -6.04 5.38
N ILE A 50 4.64 -6.69 5.00
CA ILE A 50 3.99 -6.49 3.70
C ILE A 50 3.48 -5.05 3.58
N LYS A 51 2.83 -4.53 4.62
CA LYS A 51 2.32 -3.16 4.64
C LYS A 51 3.45 -2.14 4.48
N LEU A 52 4.57 -2.33 5.19
CA LEU A 52 5.74 -1.47 5.08
C LEU A 52 6.33 -1.52 3.66
N LYS A 53 6.49 -2.71 3.09
CA LYS A 53 6.96 -2.85 1.70
C LYS A 53 6.00 -2.16 0.74
N ASN A 54 4.70 -2.36 0.86
CA ASN A 54 3.70 -1.79 -0.04
C ASN A 54 3.51 -0.27 0.15
N SER A 55 3.97 0.33 1.24
CA SER A 55 3.97 1.79 1.43
C SER A 55 5.27 2.46 0.98
N GLN A 56 6.35 1.70 0.82
CA GLN A 56 7.63 2.22 0.32
C GLN A 56 7.59 2.34 -1.21
N ASN A 57 7.88 3.56 -1.70
CA ASN A 57 8.00 3.84 -3.12
C ASN A 57 9.30 3.25 -3.68
N ARG A 58 9.26 2.87 -4.96
CA ARG A 58 10.48 2.51 -5.71
C ARG A 58 11.14 3.75 -6.29
N PHE A 59 10.35 4.80 -6.55
CA PHE A 59 10.81 6.08 -7.07
C PHE A 59 10.69 7.19 -6.01
N ALA A 60 11.16 8.39 -6.33
CA ALA A 60 10.96 9.55 -5.47
C ALA A 60 9.46 9.80 -5.19
N ASP A 61 9.14 10.22 -3.97
CA ASP A 61 7.76 10.47 -3.57
C ASP A 61 7.21 11.74 -4.24
N LEU A 62 6.08 11.60 -4.94
CA LEU A 62 5.33 12.68 -5.57
C LEU A 62 4.19 13.21 -4.69
N SER A 63 4.13 12.84 -3.40
CA SER A 63 3.08 13.36 -2.52
C SER A 63 3.21 14.87 -2.35
N GLY A 64 2.09 15.59 -2.46
CA GLY A 64 2.05 17.03 -2.24
C GLY A 64 1.35 17.80 -3.35
N ASN A 65 1.65 19.11 -3.41
CA ASN A 65 1.04 20.03 -4.37
C ASN A 65 2.00 20.26 -5.54
N HIS A 66 1.49 20.06 -6.74
CA HIS A 66 2.19 20.28 -8.00
C HIS A 66 1.50 21.39 -8.79
N GLN A 67 2.27 22.23 -9.48
CA GLN A 67 1.65 23.20 -10.38
C GLN A 67 1.01 22.44 -11.55
N LEU A 68 -0.25 22.77 -11.83
CA LEU A 68 -1.00 22.32 -12.99
C LEU A 68 -1.10 23.48 -13.98
N LYS A 69 -0.65 23.27 -15.21
CA LYS A 69 -0.70 24.28 -16.26
C LYS A 69 -1.43 23.76 -17.48
N PHE A 70 -2.27 24.62 -18.04
CA PHE A 70 -2.86 24.45 -19.36
C PHE A 70 -2.32 25.51 -20.31
N SER A 71 -1.94 25.11 -21.52
CA SER A 71 -1.58 26.01 -22.61
C SER A 71 -2.15 25.51 -23.93
N SER A 72 -2.62 26.44 -24.76
CA SER A 72 -3.15 26.19 -26.10
C SER A 72 -3.02 27.47 -26.93
N ASP A 73 -3.14 27.37 -28.24
CA ASP A 73 -3.13 28.56 -29.11
C ASP A 73 -4.40 29.41 -28.98
N ALA A 74 -5.50 28.83 -28.46
CA ALA A 74 -6.80 29.48 -28.41
C ALA A 74 -6.97 30.49 -27.24
N ILE A 75 -6.21 30.34 -26.16
CA ILE A 75 -6.33 31.18 -24.96
C ILE A 75 -5.00 31.35 -24.21
N SER A 76 -4.92 32.40 -23.39
CA SER A 76 -3.88 32.54 -22.38
C SER A 76 -3.80 31.32 -21.46
N SER A 77 -2.60 31.01 -20.99
CA SER A 77 -2.36 29.84 -20.14
C SER A 77 -3.18 29.90 -18.85
N LEU A 78 -3.69 28.74 -18.43
CA LEU A 78 -4.32 28.56 -17.11
C LEU A 78 -3.30 27.99 -16.16
N ILE A 79 -3.28 28.47 -14.93
CA ILE A 79 -2.38 28.00 -13.88
C ILE A 79 -3.22 27.59 -12.68
N GLY A 80 -2.80 26.54 -11.99
CA GLY A 80 -3.35 26.13 -10.72
C GLY A 80 -2.54 25.01 -10.12
N THR A 81 -3.22 24.12 -9.40
CA THR A 81 -2.57 23.11 -8.57
C THR A 81 -3.22 21.75 -8.74
N ALA A 82 -2.40 20.70 -8.76
CA ALA A 82 -2.80 19.31 -8.61
C ALA A 82 -2.22 18.77 -7.30
N LYS A 83 -3.07 18.25 -6.43
CA LYS A 83 -2.70 17.59 -5.18
C LYS A 83 -2.59 16.09 -5.43
N PHE A 84 -1.47 15.52 -5.02
CA PHE A 84 -1.16 14.11 -5.06
C PHE A 84 -1.19 13.57 -3.64
N GLU A 85 -2.10 12.63 -3.36
CA GLU A 85 -2.16 11.93 -2.08
C GLU A 85 -1.76 10.49 -2.29
N LYS A 86 -0.76 10.03 -1.55
CA LYS A 86 -0.24 8.67 -1.67
C LYS A 86 -1.30 7.65 -1.26
N THR A 87 -1.58 6.70 -2.14
CA THR A 87 -2.51 5.60 -1.88
C THR A 87 -1.82 4.25 -1.83
N GLY A 88 -0.58 4.16 -2.32
CA GLY A 88 0.21 2.94 -2.33
C GLY A 88 1.65 3.19 -2.78
N ARG A 89 2.37 2.10 -3.06
CA ARG A 89 3.70 2.15 -3.66
C ARG A 89 3.62 2.77 -5.06
N ASP A 90 4.24 3.93 -5.23
CA ASP A 90 4.25 4.67 -6.50
C ASP A 90 2.85 5.00 -7.04
N GLU A 91 1.84 4.97 -6.18
CA GLU A 91 0.43 5.18 -6.52
C GLU A 91 -0.15 6.35 -5.73
N TYR A 92 -0.90 7.19 -6.44
CA TYR A 92 -1.43 8.45 -5.94
C TYR A 92 -2.88 8.64 -6.38
N SER A 93 -3.74 9.12 -5.49
CA SER A 93 -4.94 9.84 -5.92
C SER A 93 -4.52 11.25 -6.33
N VAL A 94 -5.13 11.76 -7.41
CA VAL A 94 -4.88 13.11 -7.90
C VAL A 94 -6.18 13.89 -8.00
N SER A 95 -6.17 15.12 -7.50
CA SER A 95 -7.24 16.10 -7.70
C SER A 95 -6.64 17.46 -7.95
N GLY A 96 -7.15 18.21 -8.91
CA GLY A 96 -6.56 19.48 -9.28
C GLY A 96 -7.46 20.37 -10.11
N LYS A 97 -7.15 21.67 -10.07
CA LYS A 97 -7.86 22.70 -10.82
C LYS A 97 -6.89 23.78 -11.27
N ALA A 98 -7.04 24.24 -12.50
CA ALA A 98 -6.42 25.44 -13.05
C ALA A 98 -7.50 26.32 -13.70
N GLY A 99 -7.29 27.63 -13.75
CA GLY A 99 -8.27 28.52 -14.35
C GLY A 99 -7.80 29.96 -14.55
N SER A 100 -8.57 30.69 -15.35
CA SER A 100 -8.41 32.12 -15.60
C SER A 100 -9.73 32.66 -16.16
N GLY A 101 -10.33 33.64 -15.47
CA GLY A 101 -11.67 34.13 -15.80
C GLY A 101 -12.71 33.00 -15.83
N LYS A 102 -13.37 32.82 -16.97
CA LYS A 102 -14.38 31.76 -17.18
C LYS A 102 -13.77 30.42 -17.60
N ASN A 103 -12.48 30.38 -17.96
CA ASN A 103 -11.81 29.18 -18.44
C ASN A 103 -11.33 28.34 -17.27
N THR A 104 -11.59 27.04 -17.30
CA THR A 104 -11.20 26.11 -16.24
C THR A 104 -10.71 24.77 -16.80
N LEU A 105 -9.79 24.16 -16.08
CA LEU A 105 -9.33 22.78 -16.25
C LEU A 105 -9.44 22.09 -14.88
N THR A 106 -10.01 20.89 -14.83
CA THR A 106 -9.96 20.02 -13.65
C THR A 106 -9.40 18.66 -13.99
N ILE A 107 -8.69 18.05 -13.04
CA ILE A 107 -8.13 16.70 -13.12
C ILE A 107 -8.53 15.94 -11.86
N GLU A 108 -9.09 14.74 -12.01
CA GLU A 108 -9.50 13.87 -10.91
C GLU A 108 -9.21 12.43 -11.30
N GLY A 109 -8.46 11.68 -10.49
CA GLY A 109 -8.17 10.29 -10.82
C GLY A 109 -7.09 9.65 -9.98
N LYS A 110 -6.39 8.70 -10.59
CA LYS A 110 -5.26 7.98 -10.04
C LYS A 110 -4.05 8.13 -10.95
N ILE A 111 -2.89 8.27 -10.33
CA ILE A 111 -1.59 8.24 -11.01
C ILE A 111 -0.78 7.06 -10.48
N SER A 112 -0.23 6.27 -11.40
CA SER A 112 0.79 5.27 -11.09
C SER A 112 2.09 5.69 -11.75
N ARG A 113 3.14 5.90 -10.95
CA ARG A 113 4.48 6.19 -11.46
C ARG A 113 5.15 4.88 -11.88
N VAL A 114 5.48 4.76 -13.16
CA VAL A 114 6.07 3.54 -13.72
C VAL A 114 7.54 3.70 -14.12
N SER A 115 8.03 4.94 -14.21
CA SER A 115 9.44 5.29 -14.29
C SER A 115 9.65 6.72 -13.80
N ASP A 116 10.89 7.21 -13.82
CA ASP A 116 11.14 8.61 -13.50
C ASP A 116 10.42 9.59 -14.44
N LYS A 117 10.19 9.17 -15.69
CA LYS A 117 9.61 10.01 -16.74
C LYS A 117 8.15 9.71 -17.06
N HIS A 118 7.58 8.60 -16.58
CA HIS A 118 6.26 8.13 -17.01
C HIS A 118 5.30 8.01 -15.83
N LEU A 119 4.17 8.71 -15.95
CA LEU A 119 3.03 8.61 -15.06
C LEU A 119 1.83 8.10 -15.85
N ASN A 120 1.32 6.93 -15.48
CA ASN A 120 0.05 6.44 -16.03
C ASN A 120 -1.09 7.11 -15.27
N PHE A 121 -2.04 7.68 -16.01
CA PHE A 121 -3.22 8.34 -15.47
C PHE A 121 -4.49 7.58 -15.84
N GLU A 122 -5.32 7.35 -14.83
CA GLU A 122 -6.67 6.81 -14.97
C GLU A 122 -7.63 7.70 -14.20
N GLY A 123 -8.55 8.34 -14.92
CA GLY A 123 -9.44 9.31 -14.32
C GLY A 123 -10.08 10.20 -15.37
N LYS A 124 -10.46 11.40 -14.93
CA LYS A 124 -11.22 12.36 -15.72
C LYS A 124 -10.49 13.69 -15.75
N ILE A 125 -10.29 14.22 -16.95
CA ILE A 125 -9.83 15.59 -17.17
C ILE A 125 -10.97 16.36 -17.82
N THR A 126 -11.44 17.43 -17.19
CA THR A 126 -12.54 18.26 -17.69
C THR A 126 -12.02 19.66 -18.00
N GLN A 127 -12.27 20.12 -19.21
CA GLN A 127 -12.00 21.48 -19.64
C GLN A 127 -13.32 22.22 -19.85
N ASN A 128 -13.34 23.50 -19.51
CA ASN A 128 -14.36 24.44 -19.96
C ASN A 128 -13.61 25.66 -20.47
N ILE A 129 -13.48 25.77 -21.80
CA ILE A 129 -12.69 26.81 -22.47
C ILE A 129 -13.63 27.57 -23.39
N GLN A 130 -13.72 28.89 -23.21
CA GLN A 130 -14.61 29.77 -23.97
C GLN A 130 -16.10 29.32 -23.97
N GLY A 131 -16.53 28.58 -22.94
CA GLY A 131 -17.89 28.04 -22.82
C GLY A 131 -18.07 26.64 -23.42
N GLU A 132 -17.07 26.11 -24.11
CA GLU A 132 -17.07 24.74 -24.61
C GLU A 132 -16.51 23.78 -23.56
N LYS A 133 -17.33 22.79 -23.20
CA LYS A 133 -16.93 21.76 -22.24
C LYS A 133 -16.42 20.52 -22.98
N TYR A 134 -15.21 20.10 -22.63
CA TYR A 134 -14.65 18.84 -23.12
C TYR A 134 -14.19 17.97 -21.94
N THR A 135 -14.35 16.65 -22.05
CA THR A 135 -14.00 15.71 -20.99
C THR A 135 -13.31 14.49 -21.56
N ARG A 136 -12.13 14.17 -21.03
CA ARG A 136 -11.37 12.96 -21.35
C ARG A 136 -11.44 12.00 -20.17
N THR A 137 -11.78 10.74 -20.42
CA THR A 137 -11.83 9.66 -19.41
C THR A 137 -10.96 8.44 -19.74
N LYS A 138 -10.36 8.42 -20.94
CA LYS A 138 -9.50 7.33 -21.39
C LYS A 138 -8.22 7.29 -20.55
N LYS A 139 -7.75 6.08 -20.22
CA LYS A 139 -6.40 5.90 -19.66
C LYS A 139 -5.36 6.50 -20.60
N THR A 140 -4.42 7.22 -20.03
CA THR A 140 -3.41 7.97 -20.79
C THR A 140 -2.14 8.11 -19.95
N THR A 141 -1.15 8.81 -20.48
CA THR A 141 0.16 8.96 -19.85
C THR A 141 0.54 10.44 -19.80
N PHE A 142 1.10 10.85 -18.67
CA PHE A 142 1.91 12.06 -18.58
C PHE A 142 3.38 11.65 -18.70
N LEU A 143 4.10 12.31 -19.60
CA LEU A 143 5.48 11.99 -19.96
C LEU A 143 6.38 13.21 -19.78
N ASP A 144 7.51 13.03 -19.12
CA ASP A 144 8.61 13.98 -19.16
C ASP A 144 9.42 13.75 -20.46
N GLU A 145 9.20 14.63 -21.43
CA GLU A 145 9.89 14.63 -22.72
C GLU A 145 11.31 15.24 -22.63
N GLY A 146 11.77 15.67 -21.45
CA GLY A 146 13.06 16.35 -21.26
C GLY A 146 13.07 17.82 -21.71
N LYS A 147 11.89 18.43 -21.88
CA LYS A 147 11.72 19.82 -22.36
C LYS A 147 11.47 20.83 -21.24
N GLY A 148 11.51 20.38 -19.98
CA GLY A 148 11.27 21.20 -18.80
C GLY A 148 11.03 20.32 -17.57
N LYS A 149 10.71 20.95 -16.44
CA LYS A 149 10.41 20.27 -15.17
C LYS A 149 8.92 19.95 -15.06
N PHE A 150 8.41 19.18 -16.00
CA PHE A 150 7.00 18.79 -16.01
C PHE A 150 6.78 17.46 -16.74
N TRP A 151 5.76 16.73 -16.31
CA TRP A 151 5.17 15.66 -17.12
C TRP A 151 4.01 16.22 -17.92
N ARG A 152 4.01 15.95 -19.23
CA ARG A 152 3.03 16.44 -20.19
C ARG A 152 2.11 15.32 -20.65
N LEU A 153 0.80 15.59 -20.65
CA LEU A 153 -0.21 14.69 -21.22
C LEU A 153 0.15 14.36 -22.69
N GLN A 154 0.10 13.07 -23.07
CA GLN A 154 0.51 12.63 -24.41
C GLN A 154 -0.62 12.62 -25.45
N ASP A 155 -1.83 12.22 -25.07
CA ASP A 155 -3.02 12.31 -25.94
C ASP A 155 -3.56 13.76 -25.98
N LYS A 156 -2.76 14.66 -26.55
CA LYS A 156 -2.92 16.12 -26.49
C LYS A 156 -4.12 16.64 -27.29
N VAL A 157 -4.56 15.90 -28.31
CA VAL A 157 -5.61 16.36 -29.23
C VAL A 157 -6.97 16.35 -28.53
N ASN A 158 -7.71 17.46 -28.62
CA ASN A 158 -9.07 17.58 -28.10
C ASN A 158 -10.14 17.17 -29.14
N SER A 159 -11.42 17.20 -28.75
CA SER A 159 -12.53 16.86 -29.65
C SER A 159 -12.64 17.74 -30.88
N SER A 160 -12.07 18.95 -30.83
CA SER A 160 -12.07 19.93 -31.91
C SER A 160 -10.80 19.83 -32.77
N GLY A 161 -9.92 18.87 -32.50
CA GLY A 161 -8.69 18.63 -33.28
C GLY A 161 -7.49 19.50 -32.87
N PHE A 162 -7.61 20.34 -31.85
CA PHE A 162 -6.51 21.19 -31.37
C PHE A 162 -5.64 20.48 -30.35
N VAL A 163 -4.36 20.86 -30.32
CA VAL A 163 -3.37 20.35 -29.37
C VAL A 163 -3.45 21.13 -28.06
N ASP A 164 -3.83 20.44 -27.00
CA ASP A 164 -3.86 20.96 -25.64
C ASP A 164 -2.63 20.49 -24.87
N TYR A 165 -1.86 21.42 -24.33
CA TYR A 165 -0.76 21.12 -23.42
C TYR A 165 -1.25 21.17 -21.98
N ILE A 166 -1.31 20.01 -21.34
CA ILE A 166 -1.60 19.87 -19.91
C ILE A 166 -0.35 19.33 -19.22
N ASP A 167 0.23 20.16 -18.37
CA ASP A 167 1.51 19.92 -17.72
C ASP A 167 1.35 19.86 -16.19
N ILE A 168 1.99 18.87 -15.57
CA ILE A 168 2.12 18.75 -14.11
C ILE A 168 3.60 18.91 -13.76
N TYR A 169 3.92 19.96 -13.01
CA TYR A 169 5.30 20.32 -12.68
C TYR A 169 5.84 19.60 -11.46
N PHE A 170 7.16 19.37 -11.43
CA PHE A 170 7.90 18.73 -10.34
C PHE A 170 9.19 19.45 -9.96
#